data_AF-A0A377LNQ7-F1
#
_entry.id   AF-A0A377LNQ7-F1
#
_cell.length_a   1.000
_cell.length_b   1.000
_cell.length_c   1.000
_cell.angle_alpha   90.00
_cell.angle_beta   90.00
_cell.angle_gamma   90.00
#
_symmetry.space_group_name_H-M   'P 1'
#
loop_
_entity.id
_entity.type
_entity.pdbx_description
1 polymer ?
#
loop_
_entity_poly.entity_id
_entity_poly.type
_entity_poly.pdbx_seq_one_letter_code
_entity_poly.pdbx_strand_id
1 'polypeptide(L)'
;MSLAFLPDLKTESTTPSGLPNFYQHKPDTQAKAIPGYTPRDYLTHWLSQWVREYGIDGFRVDTAKHVELAAWQQLKDQASQALAAWKGAHPDKKLDNAPFWMTGESWGHGVMQSDYYRHGFDAMINFDYQEQAAKAVNCLADIDLTWQQMAEKTAKL
;
A
#
# COMPACT_ATOMS: atom_id res chain seq x y z
N MET A 1 20.04 -6.38 1.40
CA MET A 1 20.16 -7.84 1.13
C MET A 1 18.95 -8.14 0.26
N SER A 2 19.14 -8.52 -1.00
CA SER A 2 18.02 -8.63 -1.94
C SER A 2 17.09 -9.78 -1.57
N LEU A 3 15.78 -9.53 -1.55
CA LEU A 3 14.79 -10.59 -1.44
C LEU A 3 14.78 -11.39 -2.75
N ALA A 4 15.13 -12.67 -2.70
CA ALA A 4 15.01 -13.61 -3.82
C ALA A 4 15.63 -13.12 -5.16
N PHE A 5 16.81 -12.49 -5.12
CA PHE A 5 17.52 -11.95 -6.30
C PHE A 5 16.82 -10.77 -7.01
N LEU A 6 15.78 -10.19 -6.40
CA LEU A 6 15.17 -8.98 -6.91
C LEU A 6 16.11 -7.77 -6.73
N PRO A 7 16.03 -6.76 -7.61
CA PRO A 7 16.75 -5.51 -7.41
C PRO A 7 16.46 -4.89 -6.04
N ASP A 8 17.50 -4.55 -5.29
CA ASP A 8 17.41 -3.90 -3.98
C ASP A 8 17.30 -2.38 -4.18
N LEU A 9 16.09 -1.84 -4.04
CA LEU A 9 15.82 -0.40 -4.13
C LEU A 9 15.89 0.21 -2.74
N LYS A 10 16.91 1.03 -2.49
CA LYS A 10 17.18 1.65 -1.18
C LYS A 10 16.26 2.84 -0.91
N THR A 11 15.01 2.58 -0.56
CA THR A 11 13.99 3.60 -0.24
C THR A 11 14.36 4.43 0.98
N GLU A 12 15.16 3.87 1.89
CA GLU A 12 15.70 4.56 3.05
C GLU A 12 16.78 5.60 2.71
N SER A 13 17.31 5.59 1.48
CA SER A 13 18.34 6.54 1.06
C SER A 13 17.79 7.95 0.93
N THR A 14 18.44 8.89 1.61
CA THR A 14 18.13 10.33 1.53
C THR A 14 18.92 11.05 0.43
N THR A 15 19.73 10.33 -0.34
CA THR A 15 20.56 10.92 -1.41
C THR A 15 19.81 10.87 -2.74
N PRO A 16 19.70 12.00 -3.47
CA PRO A 16 19.18 11.98 -4.82
C PRO A 16 20.01 11.05 -5.72
N SER A 17 19.35 10.15 -6.43
CA SER A 17 20.04 9.11 -7.23
C SER A 17 19.77 9.19 -8.73
N GLY A 18 18.85 10.06 -9.16
CA GLY A 18 18.45 10.17 -10.56
C GLY A 18 17.74 8.91 -11.08
N LEU A 19 17.65 8.77 -12.41
CA LEU A 19 17.10 7.57 -13.01
C LEU A 19 18.11 6.41 -12.97
N PRO A 20 17.68 5.19 -12.59
CA PRO A 20 18.47 3.99 -12.80
C PRO A 20 18.95 3.87 -14.26
N ASN A 21 20.19 3.41 -14.45
CA ASN A 21 20.83 3.33 -15.77
C ASN A 21 19.96 2.61 -16.82
N PHE A 22 19.25 1.56 -16.43
CA PHE A 22 18.39 0.83 -17.36
C PHE A 22 17.22 1.68 -17.89
N TYR A 23 16.62 2.55 -17.08
CA TYR A 23 15.53 3.43 -17.51
C TYR A 23 16.04 4.53 -18.44
N GLN A 24 17.27 5.00 -18.26
CA GLN A 24 17.90 5.97 -19.17
C GLN A 24 18.03 5.44 -20.60
N HIS A 25 18.12 4.12 -20.76
CA HIS A 25 18.30 3.44 -22.04
C HIS A 25 17.04 2.73 -22.52
N LYS A 26 15.86 3.02 -21.92
CA LYS A 26 14.59 2.40 -22.27
C LYS A 26 13.57 3.46 -22.71
N PRO A 27 13.65 3.95 -23.97
CA PRO A 27 12.93 5.14 -24.44
C PRO A 27 11.41 4.92 -24.59
N ASP A 28 10.95 3.67 -24.59
CA ASP A 28 9.54 3.28 -24.57
C ASP A 28 8.91 3.42 -23.18
N THR A 29 9.70 3.75 -22.15
CA THR A 29 9.17 4.14 -20.83
C THR A 29 8.94 5.64 -20.76
N GLN A 30 7.94 6.07 -19.98
CA GLN A 30 7.74 7.47 -19.63
C GLN A 30 8.61 7.92 -18.44
N ALA A 31 9.66 7.16 -18.10
CA ALA A 31 10.53 7.47 -16.98
C ALA A 31 11.39 8.71 -17.29
N LYS A 32 11.36 9.72 -16.41
CA LYS A 32 12.09 10.98 -16.59
C LYS A 32 12.83 11.30 -15.30
N ALA A 33 14.08 11.75 -15.39
CA ALA A 33 14.79 12.19 -14.20
C ALA A 33 14.11 13.43 -13.59
N ILE A 34 13.81 13.37 -12.29
CA ILE A 34 13.24 14.49 -11.56
C ILE A 34 14.35 15.03 -10.63
N PRO A 35 14.81 16.29 -10.83
CA PRO A 35 15.89 16.85 -10.02
C PRO A 35 15.60 16.77 -8.52
N GLY A 36 16.57 16.29 -7.75
CA GLY A 36 16.49 16.21 -6.29
C GLY A 36 15.71 15.02 -5.73
N TYR A 37 15.08 14.19 -6.55
CA TYR A 37 14.34 13.03 -6.04
C TYR A 37 15.27 11.93 -5.51
N THR A 38 14.98 11.48 -4.29
CA THR A 38 15.51 10.22 -3.73
C THR A 38 14.81 9.01 -4.37
N PRO A 39 15.31 7.77 -4.16
CA PRO A 39 14.61 6.58 -4.63
C PRO A 39 13.14 6.50 -4.18
N ARG A 40 12.87 6.83 -2.91
CA ARG A 40 11.50 6.84 -2.37
C ARG A 40 10.63 7.90 -3.02
N ASP A 41 11.15 9.12 -3.22
CA ASP A 41 10.40 10.19 -3.88
C ASP A 41 9.97 9.78 -5.28
N TYR A 42 10.90 9.18 -6.03
CA TYR A 42 10.64 8.74 -7.38
C TYR A 42 9.59 7.62 -7.43
N LEU A 43 9.70 6.60 -6.59
CA LEU A 43 8.76 5.48 -6.56
C LEU A 43 7.35 5.92 -6.14
N THR A 44 7.24 6.71 -5.07
CA THR A 44 5.94 7.22 -4.59
C THR A 44 5.30 8.17 -5.61
N HIS A 45 6.09 9.03 -6.25
CA HIS A 45 5.62 9.89 -7.33
C HIS A 45 5.11 9.08 -8.51
N TRP A 46 5.88 8.09 -8.96
CA TRP A 46 5.50 7.28 -10.12
C TRP A 46 4.22 6.49 -9.86
N LEU A 47 4.07 5.87 -8.68
CA LEU A 47 2.84 5.17 -8.30
C LEU A 47 1.64 6.12 -8.22
N SER A 48 1.81 7.31 -7.65
CA SER A 48 0.73 8.30 -7.57
C SER A 48 0.34 8.92 -8.92
N GLN A 49 1.20 8.86 -9.95
CA GLN A 49 0.81 9.24 -11.31
C GLN A 49 -0.27 8.32 -11.88
N TRP A 50 -0.21 7.01 -11.61
CA TRP A 50 -1.27 6.08 -12.03
C TRP A 50 -2.63 6.46 -11.44
N VAL A 51 -2.64 6.92 -10.18
CA VAL A 51 -3.85 7.44 -9.52
C VAL A 51 -4.31 8.74 -10.19
N ARG A 52 -3.39 9.66 -10.47
CA ARG A 52 -3.68 10.96 -11.08
C ARG A 52 -4.21 10.85 -12.50
N GLU A 53 -3.73 9.89 -13.27
CA GLU A 53 -4.09 9.71 -14.68
C GLU A 53 -5.36 8.87 -14.84
N TYR A 54 -5.45 7.76 -14.10
CA TYR A 54 -6.49 6.75 -14.34
C TYR A 54 -7.57 6.70 -13.25
N GLY A 55 -7.40 7.43 -12.15
CA GLY A 55 -8.39 7.44 -11.06
C GLY A 55 -8.40 6.16 -10.24
N ILE A 56 -7.28 5.42 -10.19
CA ILE A 56 -7.13 4.26 -9.31
C ILE A 56 -7.41 4.69 -7.87
N ASP A 57 -8.36 4.03 -7.23
CA ASP A 57 -8.90 4.40 -5.92
C ASP A 57 -8.18 3.75 -4.75
N GLY A 58 -7.31 2.77 -5.00
CA GLY A 58 -6.51 2.17 -3.95
C GLY A 58 -5.35 1.30 -4.40
N PHE A 59 -4.51 0.93 -3.42
CA PHE A 59 -3.42 -0.04 -3.59
C PHE A 59 -3.53 -1.21 -2.62
N ARG A 60 -3.28 -2.41 -3.15
CA ARG A 60 -2.85 -3.56 -2.35
C ARG A 60 -1.33 -3.62 -2.38
N VAL A 61 -0.70 -3.46 -1.23
CA VAL A 61 0.75 -3.49 -1.05
C VAL A 61 1.17 -4.91 -0.72
N ASP A 62 1.97 -5.48 -1.62
CA ASP A 62 2.63 -6.76 -1.40
C ASP A 62 3.78 -6.60 -0.40
N THR A 63 3.93 -7.57 0.50
CA THR A 63 5.09 -7.71 1.40
C THR A 63 5.52 -6.41 2.11
N ALA A 64 4.54 -5.68 2.67
CA ALA A 64 4.70 -4.34 3.27
C ALA A 64 5.80 -4.23 4.33
N LYS A 65 6.16 -5.35 4.98
CA LYS A 65 7.20 -5.45 6.01
C LYS A 65 8.62 -5.17 5.53
N HIS A 66 8.86 -5.15 4.23
CA HIS A 66 10.20 -4.97 3.66
C HIS A 66 10.53 -3.52 3.29
N VAL A 67 9.62 -2.59 3.55
CA VAL A 67 9.82 -1.15 3.28
C VAL A 67 9.46 -0.38 4.53
N GLU A 68 10.18 0.72 4.78
CA GLU A 68 10.01 1.54 5.96
C GLU A 68 8.64 2.25 6.00
N LEU A 69 8.07 2.38 7.21
CA LEU A 69 6.76 3.00 7.43
C LEU A 69 6.63 4.42 6.85
N ALA A 70 7.73 5.19 6.81
CA ALA A 70 7.74 6.53 6.23
C ALA A 70 7.45 6.52 4.72
N ALA A 71 7.89 5.50 3.98
CA ALA A 71 7.55 5.35 2.57
C ALA A 71 6.08 5.05 2.35
N TRP A 72 5.47 4.26 3.23
CA TRP A 72 4.03 3.99 3.17
C TRP A 72 3.19 5.24 3.44
N GLN A 73 3.57 6.04 4.43
CA GLN A 73 2.91 7.32 4.68
C GLN A 73 3.06 8.27 3.48
N GLN A 74 4.28 8.40 2.93
CA GLN A 74 4.52 9.24 1.77
C GLN A 74 3.72 8.80 0.53
N LEU A 75 3.61 7.49 0.28
CA LEU A 75 2.78 6.94 -0.79
C LEU A 75 1.31 7.29 -0.60
N LYS A 76 0.77 7.06 0.61
CA LYS A 76 -0.62 7.36 0.96
C LYS A 76 -0.95 8.83 0.73
N ASP A 77 -0.08 9.74 1.18
CA ASP A 77 -0.30 11.18 1.05
C ASP A 77 -0.37 11.60 -0.43
N GLN A 78 0.61 11.17 -1.22
CA GLN A 78 0.67 11.52 -2.65
C GLN A 78 -0.51 10.91 -3.43
N ALA A 79 -0.85 9.64 -3.17
CA ALA A 79 -1.96 8.97 -3.82
C ALA A 79 -3.32 9.59 -3.44
N SER A 80 -3.50 9.98 -2.17
CA SER A 80 -4.71 10.67 -1.72
C SER A 80 -4.90 12.01 -2.41
N GLN A 81 -3.82 12.81 -2.53
CA GLN A 81 -3.84 14.08 -3.26
C GLN A 81 -4.12 13.86 -4.76
N ALA A 82 -3.53 12.82 -5.35
CA ALA A 82 -3.75 12.46 -6.75
C ALA A 82 -5.21 12.07 -7.02
N LEU A 83 -5.81 11.24 -6.16
CA LEU A 83 -7.20 10.79 -6.32
C LEU A 83 -8.17 11.95 -6.16
N ALA A 84 -7.94 12.82 -5.16
CA ALA A 84 -8.77 14.01 -4.96
C ALA A 84 -8.72 14.92 -6.20
N ALA A 85 -7.54 15.13 -6.78
CA ALA A 85 -7.39 15.90 -8.02
C ALA A 85 -8.10 15.23 -9.21
N TRP A 86 -7.96 13.90 -9.36
CA TRP A 86 -8.62 13.16 -10.44
C TRP A 86 -10.14 13.22 -10.32
N LYS A 87 -10.70 13.00 -9.12
CA LYS A 87 -12.14 13.09 -8.85
C LYS A 87 -12.69 14.51 -9.09
N GLY A 88 -11.90 15.54 -8.79
CA GLY A 88 -12.24 16.93 -9.09
C GLY A 88 -12.27 17.25 -10.58
N ALA A 89 -11.33 16.70 -11.35
CA ALA A 89 -11.27 16.86 -12.81
C ALA A 89 -12.27 15.99 -13.57
N HIS A 90 -12.78 14.91 -12.95
CA HIS A 90 -13.68 13.95 -13.56
C HIS A 90 -14.95 13.71 -12.71
N PRO A 91 -15.76 14.75 -12.45
CA PRO A 91 -16.94 14.65 -11.59
C PRO A 91 -17.97 13.64 -12.11
N ASP A 92 -18.01 13.42 -13.42
CA ASP A 92 -18.96 12.52 -14.09
C ASP A 92 -18.48 11.06 -14.09
N LYS A 93 -17.19 10.82 -13.77
CA LYS A 93 -16.58 9.49 -13.78
C LYS A 93 -16.24 8.98 -12.38
N LYS A 94 -16.26 9.83 -11.35
CA LYS A 94 -16.02 9.37 -9.98
C LYS A 94 -17.16 8.46 -9.53
N LEU A 95 -16.80 7.29 -9.00
CA LEU A 95 -17.76 6.35 -8.42
C LEU A 95 -18.39 6.92 -7.14
N ASP A 96 -17.55 7.57 -6.31
CA ASP A 96 -17.93 8.11 -5.01
C ASP A 96 -16.96 9.23 -4.56
N ASN A 97 -17.12 9.69 -3.32
CA ASN A 97 -16.17 10.60 -2.65
C ASN A 97 -15.31 9.89 -1.58
N ALA A 98 -15.18 8.57 -1.64
CA ALA A 98 -14.31 7.84 -0.71
C ALA A 98 -12.84 8.31 -0.86
N PRO A 99 -12.07 8.35 0.24
CA PRO A 99 -10.64 8.64 0.17
C PRO A 99 -9.88 7.51 -0.53
N PHE A 100 -8.64 7.78 -0.92
CA PHE A 100 -7.77 6.73 -1.47
C PHE A 100 -7.57 5.62 -0.43
N TRP A 101 -7.70 4.37 -0.83
CA TRP A 101 -7.64 3.22 0.08
C TRP A 101 -6.33 2.42 -0.08
N MET A 102 -5.72 2.00 1.01
CA MET A 102 -4.49 1.22 0.98
C MET A 102 -4.60 0.04 1.94
N THR A 103 -4.39 -1.16 1.39
CA THR A 103 -4.29 -2.40 2.17
C THR A 103 -2.91 -3.03 2.05
N GLY A 104 -2.39 -3.56 3.16
CA GLY A 104 -1.07 -4.16 3.21
C GLY A 104 -1.10 -5.65 3.50
N GLU A 105 -0.16 -6.37 2.90
CA GLU A 105 0.20 -7.74 3.23
C GLU A 105 1.48 -7.73 4.08
N SER A 106 1.38 -8.12 5.35
CA SER A 106 2.53 -8.36 6.21
C SER A 106 2.39 -9.73 6.84
N TRP A 107 3.07 -10.74 6.30
CA TRP A 107 2.97 -12.11 6.79
C TRP A 107 3.10 -12.22 8.32
N GLY A 108 2.14 -12.91 8.95
CA GLY A 108 2.03 -13.03 10.41
C GLY A 108 1.28 -11.88 11.09
N HIS A 109 0.71 -10.94 10.33
CA HIS A 109 -0.14 -9.88 10.88
C HIS A 109 -1.56 -10.41 11.16
N GLY A 110 -2.03 -10.21 12.38
CA GLY A 110 -3.36 -10.58 12.87
C GLY A 110 -4.25 -9.37 13.15
N VAL A 111 -5.38 -9.57 13.83
CA VAL A 111 -6.29 -8.47 14.18
C VAL A 111 -5.72 -7.61 15.33
N MET A 112 -4.98 -6.56 15.00
CA MET A 112 -4.39 -5.62 15.97
C MET A 112 -4.10 -4.23 15.37
N GLN A 113 -4.14 -3.16 16.18
CA GLN A 113 -3.63 -1.83 15.79
C GLN A 113 -2.09 -1.88 15.75
N SER A 114 -1.53 -2.22 14.59
CA SER A 114 -0.10 -2.06 14.32
C SER A 114 0.23 -0.65 13.83
N ASP A 115 1.51 -0.29 13.84
CA ASP A 115 1.97 1.00 13.31
C ASP A 115 1.62 1.24 11.84
N TYR A 116 1.34 0.20 11.04
CA TYR A 116 0.85 0.35 9.66
C TYR A 116 -0.38 1.26 9.56
N TYR A 117 -1.33 1.17 10.50
CA TYR A 117 -2.55 1.99 10.50
C TYR A 117 -2.27 3.47 10.77
N ARG A 118 -1.14 3.76 11.43
CA ARG A 118 -0.67 5.13 11.70
C ARG A 118 0.23 5.68 10.59
N HIS A 119 0.56 4.84 9.60
CA HIS A 119 1.49 5.14 8.52
C HIS A 119 0.87 4.84 7.15
N GLY A 120 -0.43 5.15 7.02
CA GLY A 120 -1.15 5.27 5.77
C GLY A 120 -2.04 4.09 5.38
N PHE A 121 -1.92 2.92 6.01
CA PHE A 121 -2.79 1.78 5.69
C PHE A 121 -4.16 1.92 6.35
N ASP A 122 -5.23 1.69 5.58
CA ASP A 122 -6.60 1.62 6.09
C ASP A 122 -6.98 0.20 6.51
N ALA A 123 -6.26 -0.81 5.99
CA ALA A 123 -6.49 -2.21 6.31
C ALA A 123 -5.20 -3.03 6.22
N MET A 124 -5.07 -4.05 7.06
CA MET A 124 -4.05 -5.09 6.93
C MET A 124 -4.69 -6.46 6.78
N ILE A 125 -4.11 -7.32 5.95
CA ILE A 125 -4.57 -8.70 5.77
C ILE A 125 -4.40 -9.46 7.09
N ASN A 126 -5.50 -10.04 7.57
CA ASN A 126 -5.54 -10.86 8.77
C ASN A 126 -5.19 -12.32 8.44
N PHE A 127 -3.94 -12.71 8.70
CA PHE A 127 -3.46 -14.06 8.45
C PHE A 127 -3.93 -15.10 9.48
N ASP A 128 -4.35 -14.68 10.67
CA ASP A 128 -4.82 -15.59 11.71
C ASP A 128 -6.17 -16.23 11.34
N TYR A 129 -6.99 -15.52 10.57
CA TYR A 129 -8.36 -15.96 10.27
C TYR A 129 -8.40 -17.26 9.48
N GLN A 130 -7.51 -17.44 8.50
CA GLN A 130 -7.55 -18.63 7.64
C GLN A 130 -7.39 -19.92 8.46
N GLU A 131 -6.50 -19.93 9.45
CA GLU A 131 -6.26 -21.09 10.32
C GLU A 131 -7.41 -21.32 11.29
N GLN A 132 -8.00 -20.24 11.82
CA GLN A 132 -9.15 -20.31 12.71
C GLN A 132 -10.40 -20.81 11.97
N ALA A 133 -10.64 -20.30 10.76
CA ALA A 133 -11.73 -20.73 9.88
C ALA A 133 -11.56 -22.20 9.46
N ALA A 134 -10.34 -22.63 9.13
CA ALA A 134 -10.06 -24.03 8.78
C ALA A 134 -10.42 -25.00 9.91
N LYS A 135 -10.21 -24.62 11.18
CA LYS A 135 -10.58 -25.44 12.34
C LYS A 135 -12.09 -25.59 12.52
N ALA A 136 -12.88 -24.62 12.07
CA ALA A 136 -14.34 -24.61 12.18
C ALA A 136 -15.07 -25.23 10.98
N VAL A 137 -14.36 -25.72 9.96
CA VAL A 137 -14.99 -26.30 8.74
C VAL A 137 -15.93 -27.47 9.06
N ASN A 138 -15.62 -28.26 10.08
CA ASN A 138 -16.45 -29.42 10.47
C ASN A 138 -17.72 -29.02 11.23
N CYS A 139 -17.74 -27.85 11.87
CA CYS A 139 -18.87 -27.33 12.63
C CYS A 139 -18.83 -25.79 12.62
N LEU A 140 -19.68 -25.17 11.80
CA LEU A 140 -19.73 -23.71 11.70
C LEU A 140 -20.09 -23.02 13.02
N ALA A 141 -20.73 -23.69 13.98
CA ALA A 141 -20.98 -23.09 15.29
C ALA A 141 -19.68 -22.75 16.04
N ASP A 142 -18.58 -23.43 15.74
CA ASP A 142 -17.29 -23.24 16.40
C ASP A 142 -16.60 -21.93 15.97
N ILE A 143 -17.07 -21.27 14.90
CA ILE A 143 -16.50 -20.00 14.42
C ILE A 143 -17.06 -18.78 15.18
N ASP A 144 -18.17 -18.91 15.90
CA ASP A 144 -18.89 -17.78 16.50
C ASP A 144 -18.01 -16.99 17.47
N LEU A 145 -17.27 -17.69 18.35
CA LEU A 145 -16.32 -17.06 19.27
C LEU A 145 -15.21 -16.31 18.55
N THR A 146 -14.72 -16.84 17.42
CA THR A 146 -13.72 -16.15 16.59
C THR A 146 -14.27 -14.84 16.04
N TRP A 147 -15.47 -14.85 15.48
CA TRP A 147 -16.08 -13.62 14.95
C TRP A 147 -16.36 -12.60 16.05
N GLN A 148 -16.84 -13.02 17.23
CA GLN A 148 -17.03 -12.13 18.38
C GLN A 148 -15.71 -11.47 18.80
N GLN A 149 -14.64 -12.25 18.96
CA GLN A 149 -13.32 -11.73 19.31
C GLN A 149 -12.76 -10.76 18.25
N MET A 150 -12.98 -11.05 16.96
CA MET A 150 -12.56 -10.15 15.88
C MET A 150 -13.35 -8.85 15.91
N ALA A 151 -14.68 -8.92 16.05
CA ALA A 151 -15.54 -7.75 16.14
C ALA A 151 -15.13 -6.82 17.30
N GLU A 152 -14.88 -7.38 18.49
CA GLU A 152 -14.40 -6.64 19.66
C GLU A 152 -13.06 -5.96 19.44
N LYS A 153 -12.13 -6.63 18.74
CA LYS A 153 -10.82 -6.06 18.42
C LYS A 153 -10.96 -4.94 17.38
N THR A 154 -11.75 -5.15 16.33
CA THR A 154 -11.98 -4.15 15.28
C THR A 154 -12.72 -2.93 15.78
N ALA A 155 -13.62 -3.07 16.77
CA ALA A 155 -14.31 -1.93 17.39
C ALA A 155 -13.39 -1.00 18.19
N LYS A 156 -12.16 -1.45 18.48
CA LYS A 156 -11.11 -0.68 19.17
C LYS A 156 -10.01 -0.18 18.22
N LEU A 157 -10.08 -0.52 16.93
CA LEU A 157 -9.18 -0.01 15.89
C LEU A 157 -9.66 1.38 15.43
#